data_AF-A0A0F2NDD5-F1
#
_entry.id   AF-A0A0F2NDD5-F1
#
_cell.length_a   1.000
_cell.length_b   1.000
_cell.length_c   1.000
_cell.angle_alpha   90.00
_cell.angle_beta   90.00
_cell.angle_gamma   90.00
#
_symmetry.space_group_name_H-M   'P 1'
#
loop_
_entity.id
_entity.type
_entity.pdbx_description
1 polymer ?
#
loop_
_entity_poly.entity_id
_entity_poly.type
_entity_poly.pdbx_seq_one_letter_code
_entity_poly.pdbx_strand_id
1 'polypeptide(L)'
;MINPFTAHAKITRMQQDALRSLYTVYPGFETMRHDWLLAETGRALTAHHGYIEELCRSHFVAMVFKIVKFLGGAERLTEDDIARFTSYVNDGGIRAMIQMLLAANKEQAFIDELQRLPVHIQNNAPLMLNKSIDLHGDFIAGFFNETYGSIDNTPLRLRENYELTRKFICRLVVLAEENLKQHRS
;
A
#
# COMPACT_ATOMS: atom_id res chain seq x y z
N MET A 1 -11.33 19.92 4.22
CA MET A 1 -12.31 19.78 3.12
C MET A 1 -11.56 19.39 1.85
N ILE A 2 -11.93 18.28 1.20
CA ILE A 2 -11.27 17.82 -0.03
C ILE A 2 -11.72 18.65 -1.22
N ASN A 3 -10.75 19.27 -1.89
CA ASN A 3 -11.00 19.98 -3.14
C ASN A 3 -10.83 19.00 -4.32
N PRO A 4 -11.92 18.66 -5.04
CA PRO A 4 -11.89 17.66 -6.10
C PRO A 4 -10.98 18.05 -7.28
N PHE A 5 -10.82 19.34 -7.56
CA PHE A 5 -9.93 19.84 -8.62
C PHE A 5 -8.45 19.67 -8.28
N THR A 6 -8.11 19.53 -7.00
CA THR A 6 -6.73 19.29 -6.53
C THR A 6 -6.49 17.84 -6.11
N ALA A 7 -7.56 17.03 -6.00
CA ALA A 7 -7.48 15.67 -5.49
C ALA A 7 -6.57 14.81 -6.35
N HIS A 8 -6.69 14.92 -7.68
CA HIS A 8 -5.82 14.25 -8.63
C HIS A 8 -4.34 14.56 -8.37
N ALA A 9 -3.94 15.83 -8.38
CA ALA A 9 -2.55 16.23 -8.21
C ALA A 9 -1.96 15.74 -6.87
N LYS A 10 -2.77 15.76 -5.80
CA LYS A 10 -2.37 15.20 -4.50
C LYS A 10 -2.17 13.70 -4.55
N ILE A 11 -3.09 12.95 -5.17
CA ILE A 11 -2.99 11.49 -5.32
C ILE A 11 -1.75 11.12 -6.13
N THR A 12 -1.52 11.76 -7.27
CA THR A 12 -0.33 11.52 -8.09
C THR A 12 0.95 11.77 -7.30
N ARG A 13 1.02 12.87 -6.53
CA ARG A 13 2.17 13.17 -5.67
C ARG A 13 2.37 12.11 -4.60
N MET A 14 1.30 11.67 -3.94
CA MET A 14 1.37 10.60 -2.93
C MET A 14 1.91 9.30 -3.53
N GLN A 15 1.42 8.91 -4.71
CA GLN A 15 1.90 7.74 -5.43
C GLN A 15 3.40 7.89 -5.72
N GLN A 16 3.82 9.00 -6.31
CA GLN A 16 5.23 9.27 -6.60
C GLN A 16 6.09 9.19 -5.33
N ASP A 17 5.69 9.85 -4.24
CA ASP A 17 6.44 9.86 -2.99
C ASP A 17 6.55 8.45 -2.37
N ALA A 18 5.48 7.65 -2.41
CA ALA A 18 5.46 6.29 -1.89
C ALA A 18 6.29 5.30 -2.74
N LEU A 19 6.31 5.49 -4.06
CA LEU A 19 7.02 4.62 -5.01
C LEU A 19 8.50 4.92 -5.10
N ARG A 20 8.88 6.18 -4.91
CA ARG A 20 10.23 6.70 -5.20
C ARG A 20 11.33 5.81 -4.63
N SER A 21 11.22 5.45 -3.35
CA SER A 21 12.25 4.68 -2.64
C SER A 21 12.45 3.28 -3.22
N LEU A 22 11.37 2.63 -3.66
CA LEU A 22 11.40 1.23 -4.10
C LEU A 22 11.59 1.07 -5.61
N TYR A 23 11.04 1.99 -6.40
CA TYR A 23 10.80 1.80 -7.84
C TYR A 23 11.43 2.87 -8.74
N THR A 24 12.22 3.78 -8.18
CA THR A 24 12.98 4.77 -8.97
C THR A 24 14.47 4.67 -8.68
N VAL A 25 15.31 4.95 -9.68
CA VAL A 25 16.75 5.12 -9.48
C VAL A 25 16.96 6.55 -8.97
N TYR A 26 17.15 6.69 -7.66
CA TYR A 26 17.34 7.99 -7.02
C TYR A 26 18.69 8.09 -6.31
N PRO A 27 19.43 9.21 -6.46
CA PRO A 27 20.68 9.44 -5.75
C PRO A 27 20.57 9.24 -4.24
N GLY A 28 21.45 8.41 -3.68
CA GLY A 28 21.53 8.10 -2.24
C GLY A 28 20.77 6.83 -1.82
N PHE A 29 19.95 6.25 -2.70
CA PHE A 29 19.20 5.02 -2.44
C PHE A 29 19.70 3.83 -3.24
N GLU A 30 20.78 3.97 -4.01
CA GLU A 30 21.24 2.94 -4.97
C GLU A 30 21.88 1.72 -4.31
N THR A 31 22.21 1.78 -3.03
CA THR A 31 22.82 0.67 -2.27
C THR A 31 22.00 0.26 -1.04
N MET A 32 20.91 0.98 -0.74
CA MET A 32 20.08 0.69 0.44
C MET A 32 19.42 -0.70 0.35
N ARG A 33 19.29 -1.38 1.49
CA ARG A 33 18.61 -2.68 1.56
C ARG A 33 17.09 -2.50 1.47
N HIS A 34 16.40 -3.49 0.93
CA HIS A 34 14.93 -3.47 0.76
C HIS A 34 14.17 -3.08 2.04
N ASP A 35 14.58 -3.59 3.21
CA ASP A 35 13.97 -3.23 4.50
C ASP A 35 14.03 -1.73 4.85
N TRP A 36 15.10 -1.05 4.43
CA TRP A 36 15.25 0.39 4.59
C TRP A 36 14.37 1.14 3.60
N LEU A 37 14.27 0.64 2.36
CA LEU A 37 13.38 1.22 1.35
C LEU A 37 11.91 1.13 1.77
N LEU A 38 11.48 0.01 2.36
CA LEU A 38 10.16 -0.13 2.98
C LEU A 38 9.93 0.90 4.10
N ALA A 39 10.94 1.16 4.93
CA ALA A 39 10.84 2.18 5.98
C ALA A 39 10.73 3.60 5.40
N GLU A 40 11.43 3.91 4.31
CA GLU A 40 11.25 5.17 3.59
C GLU A 40 9.86 5.30 2.97
N THR A 41 9.31 4.22 2.40
CA THR A 41 7.91 4.20 1.97
C THR A 41 6.98 4.50 3.16
N GLY A 42 7.24 3.94 4.33
CA GLY A 42 6.50 4.26 5.56
C GLY A 42 6.59 5.74 5.96
N ARG A 43 7.77 6.35 5.85
CA ARG A 43 7.98 7.79 6.10
C ARG A 43 7.22 8.65 5.09
N ALA A 44 7.26 8.31 3.81
CA ALA A 44 6.49 8.99 2.78
C ALA A 44 4.99 8.91 3.05
N LEU A 45 4.47 7.73 3.42
CA LEU A 45 3.06 7.54 3.76
C LEU A 45 2.66 8.33 5.02
N THR A 46 3.57 8.49 5.99
CA THR A 46 3.34 9.32 7.18
C THR A 46 3.02 10.78 6.82
N ALA A 47 3.74 11.34 5.82
CA ALA A 47 3.51 12.71 5.37
C ALA A 47 2.12 12.91 4.74
N HIS A 48 1.52 11.83 4.23
CA HIS A 48 0.22 11.86 3.54
C HIS A 48 -0.93 11.29 4.37
N HIS A 49 -0.63 10.78 5.57
CA HIS A 49 -1.58 10.07 6.44
C HIS A 49 -2.87 10.86 6.71
N GLY A 50 -2.74 12.14 7.10
CA GLY A 50 -3.91 12.97 7.41
C GLY A 50 -4.85 13.17 6.22
N TYR A 51 -4.29 13.27 5.01
CA TYR A 51 -5.10 13.39 3.80
C TYR A 51 -5.77 12.06 3.43
N ILE A 52 -5.12 10.92 3.65
CA ILE A 52 -5.71 9.59 3.45
C ILE A 52 -6.92 9.39 4.38
N GLU A 53 -6.78 9.71 5.67
CA GLU A 53 -7.90 9.65 6.63
C GLU A 53 -9.04 10.59 6.21
N GLU A 54 -8.73 11.82 5.80
CA GLU A 54 -9.73 12.78 5.35
C GLU A 54 -10.51 12.26 4.13
N LEU A 55 -9.82 11.64 3.17
CA LEU A 55 -10.44 11.03 1.99
C LEU A 55 -11.41 9.92 2.37
N CYS A 56 -11.02 9.03 3.29
CA CYS A 56 -11.84 7.89 3.69
C CYS A 56 -13.04 8.28 4.57
N ARG A 57 -13.00 9.45 5.22
CA ARG A 57 -14.15 10.02 5.95
C ARG A 57 -15.08 10.86 5.07
N SER A 58 -14.71 11.08 3.80
CA SER A 58 -15.43 11.98 2.91
C SER A 58 -16.48 11.27 2.07
N HIS A 59 -17.61 11.94 1.84
CA HIS A 59 -18.61 11.52 0.85
C HIS A 59 -18.05 11.47 -0.59
N PHE A 60 -16.90 12.10 -0.85
CA PHE A 60 -16.21 12.08 -2.14
C PHE A 60 -15.27 10.89 -2.34
N VAL A 61 -15.16 9.98 -1.38
CA VAL A 61 -14.27 8.80 -1.43
C VAL A 61 -14.46 8.01 -2.73
N ALA A 62 -15.70 7.75 -3.14
CA ALA A 62 -16.01 7.02 -4.36
C ALA A 62 -15.51 7.72 -5.64
N MET A 63 -15.55 9.05 -5.68
CA MET A 63 -15.04 9.84 -6.80
C MET A 63 -13.51 9.82 -6.84
N VAL A 64 -12.86 9.89 -5.68
CA VAL A 64 -11.41 9.79 -5.55
C VAL A 64 -10.91 8.40 -5.94
N PHE A 65 -11.61 7.34 -5.54
CA PHE A 65 -11.30 5.99 -5.99
C PHE A 65 -11.49 5.80 -7.49
N LYS A 66 -12.50 6.46 -8.09
CA LYS A 66 -12.61 6.53 -9.56
C LYS A 66 -11.41 7.23 -10.18
N ILE A 67 -10.91 8.32 -9.59
CA ILE A 67 -9.68 8.99 -10.07
C ILE A 67 -8.47 8.04 -9.96
N VAL A 68 -8.27 7.35 -8.82
CA VAL A 68 -7.20 6.34 -8.67
C VAL A 68 -7.33 5.22 -9.71
N LYS A 69 -8.55 4.75 -9.97
CA LYS A 69 -8.86 3.76 -11.02
C LYS A 69 -8.52 4.27 -12.43
N PHE A 70 -8.85 5.53 -12.74
CA PHE A 70 -8.59 6.18 -14.02
C PHE A 70 -7.10 6.49 -14.25
N LEU A 71 -6.32 6.75 -13.21
CA LEU A 71 -4.88 7.05 -13.29
C LEU A 71 -3.99 5.80 -13.31
N GLY A 72 -4.52 4.67 -13.79
CA GLY A 72 -3.80 3.41 -13.95
C GLY A 72 -3.89 2.44 -12.76
N GLY A 73 -4.76 2.71 -11.78
CA GLY A 73 -4.66 2.06 -10.47
C GLY A 73 -5.43 0.76 -10.23
N ALA A 74 -6.55 0.50 -10.92
CA ALA A 74 -7.19 -0.84 -11.01
C ALA A 74 -8.63 -0.80 -11.51
N GLU A 75 -8.81 -1.31 -12.74
CA GLU A 75 -10.13 -1.67 -13.26
C GLU A 75 -10.88 -2.64 -12.33
N ARG A 76 -10.12 -3.44 -11.58
CA ARG A 76 -10.58 -4.52 -10.70
C ARG A 76 -11.13 -4.07 -9.35
N LEU A 77 -11.07 -2.78 -8.99
CA LEU A 77 -11.65 -2.30 -7.72
C LEU A 77 -13.17 -2.29 -7.79
N THR A 78 -13.78 -3.07 -6.89
CA THR A 78 -15.24 -3.15 -6.67
C THR A 78 -15.68 -2.18 -5.57
N GLU A 79 -16.99 -1.95 -5.45
CA GLU A 79 -17.54 -1.16 -4.35
C GLU A 79 -17.26 -1.81 -2.98
N ASP A 80 -17.27 -3.13 -2.90
CA ASP A 80 -16.89 -3.89 -1.70
C ASP A 80 -15.43 -3.64 -1.31
N ASP A 81 -14.52 -3.59 -2.28
CA ASP A 81 -13.10 -3.27 -2.03
C ASP A 81 -12.95 -1.85 -1.46
N ILE A 82 -13.73 -0.89 -1.98
CA ILE A 82 -13.75 0.49 -1.48
C ILE A 82 -14.27 0.54 -0.04
N ALA A 83 -15.36 -0.16 0.26
CA ALA A 83 -15.93 -0.23 1.60
C ALA A 83 -14.95 -0.84 2.60
N ARG A 84 -14.30 -1.96 2.23
CA ARG A 84 -13.27 -2.63 3.02
C ARG A 84 -12.07 -1.74 3.30
N PHE A 85 -11.54 -1.06 2.28
CA PHE A 85 -10.42 -0.13 2.45
C PHE A 85 -10.81 1.05 3.34
N THR A 86 -12.00 1.62 3.11
CA THR A 86 -12.50 2.76 3.89
C THR A 86 -12.65 2.39 5.37
N SER A 87 -13.23 1.23 5.68
CA SER A 87 -13.30 0.71 7.05
C SER A 87 -11.90 0.52 7.63
N TYR A 88 -10.98 -0.11 6.89
CA TYR A 88 -9.59 -0.28 7.33
C TYR A 88 -8.93 1.04 7.72
N VAL A 89 -9.04 2.09 6.89
CA VAL A 89 -8.46 3.39 7.20
C VAL A 89 -9.12 4.02 8.43
N ASN A 90 -10.44 4.03 8.48
CA ASN A 90 -11.20 4.68 9.56
C ASN A 90 -10.95 4.01 10.91
N ASP A 91 -10.70 2.69 10.91
CA ASP A 91 -10.46 1.88 12.10
C ASP A 91 -8.97 1.79 12.48
N GLY A 92 -8.13 2.67 11.93
CA GLY A 92 -6.72 2.82 12.33
C GLY A 92 -5.72 1.95 11.56
N GLY A 93 -6.17 1.23 10.52
CA GLY A 93 -5.34 0.34 9.72
C GLY A 93 -4.15 1.03 9.05
N ILE A 94 -4.31 2.24 8.50
CA ILE A 94 -3.19 2.97 7.87
C ILE A 94 -2.10 3.29 8.91
N ARG A 95 -2.49 3.63 10.13
CA ARG A 95 -1.54 3.88 11.22
C ARG A 95 -0.76 2.61 11.58
N ALA A 96 -1.47 1.48 11.72
CA ALA A 96 -0.86 0.18 11.94
C ALA A 96 0.12 -0.21 10.82
N MET A 97 -0.24 0.00 9.56
CA MET A 97 0.63 -0.24 8.41
C MET A 97 1.89 0.64 8.43
N ILE A 98 1.75 1.93 8.76
CA ILE A 98 2.90 2.84 8.88
C ILE A 98 3.83 2.39 10.01
N GLN A 99 3.28 2.03 11.18
CA GLN A 99 4.05 1.53 12.32
C GLN A 99 4.81 0.25 11.95
N MET A 100 4.16 -0.68 11.25
CA MET A 100 4.78 -1.89 10.72
C MET A 100 5.94 -1.57 9.77
N LEU A 101 5.76 -0.66 8.80
CA LEU A 101 6.81 -0.31 7.84
C LEU A 101 8.04 0.34 8.50
N LEU A 102 7.82 1.10 9.56
CA LEU A 102 8.87 1.77 10.32
C LEU A 102 9.56 0.85 11.34
N ALA A 103 9.01 -0.33 11.62
CA ALA A 103 9.55 -1.25 12.59
C ALA A 103 10.84 -1.95 12.10
N ALA A 104 11.70 -2.26 13.06
CA ALA A 104 12.90 -3.08 12.82
C ALA A 104 12.52 -4.52 12.42
N ASN A 105 11.55 -5.11 13.13
CA ASN A 105 10.93 -6.38 12.77
C ASN A 105 9.51 -6.13 12.26
N LYS A 106 9.36 -6.08 10.93
CA LYS A 106 8.09 -5.74 10.27
C LYS A 106 7.03 -6.83 10.41
N GLU A 107 7.43 -8.11 10.38
CA GLU A 107 6.49 -9.23 10.54
C GLU A 107 5.90 -9.27 11.95
N GLN A 108 6.74 -9.11 12.98
CA GLN A 108 6.24 -9.08 14.37
C GLN A 108 5.35 -7.86 14.60
N ALA A 109 5.80 -6.68 14.15
CA ALA A 109 5.00 -5.46 14.27
C ALA A 109 3.67 -5.57 13.52
N PHE A 110 3.63 -6.24 12.36
CA PHE A 110 2.39 -6.50 11.65
C PHE A 110 1.39 -7.29 12.52
N ILE A 111 1.82 -8.38 13.14
CA ILE A 111 0.97 -9.20 14.00
C ILE A 111 0.50 -8.39 15.21
N ASP A 112 1.42 -7.72 15.89
CA ASP A 112 1.12 -6.93 17.09
C ASP A 112 0.11 -5.82 16.81
N GLU A 113 0.28 -5.09 15.69
CA GLU A 113 -0.67 -4.04 15.30
C GLU A 113 -2.00 -4.63 14.80
N LEU A 114 -1.97 -5.73 14.04
CA LEU A 114 -3.19 -6.40 13.57
C LEU A 114 -4.08 -6.84 14.75
N GLN A 115 -3.50 -7.40 15.80
CA GLN A 115 -4.23 -7.85 16.98
C GLN A 115 -4.88 -6.71 17.77
N ARG A 116 -4.37 -5.49 17.66
CA ARG A 116 -4.96 -4.30 18.28
C ARG A 116 -6.10 -3.68 17.48
N LEU A 117 -6.23 -4.04 16.20
CA LEU A 117 -7.32 -3.56 15.35
C LEU A 117 -8.64 -4.28 15.68
N PRO A 118 -9.80 -3.66 15.38
CA PRO A 118 -11.09 -4.32 15.56
C PRO A 118 -11.20 -5.67 14.84
N VAL A 119 -11.98 -6.60 15.40
CA VAL A 119 -12.11 -7.98 14.89
C VAL A 119 -12.54 -8.04 13.41
N HIS A 120 -13.42 -7.15 12.96
CA HIS A 120 -13.82 -7.12 11.55
C HIS A 120 -12.68 -6.71 10.62
N ILE A 121 -11.75 -5.86 11.08
CA ILE A 121 -10.53 -5.52 10.35
C ILE A 121 -9.56 -6.69 10.31
N GLN A 122 -9.40 -7.40 11.42
CA GLN A 122 -8.58 -8.62 11.46
C GLN A 122 -9.09 -9.66 10.46
N ASN A 123 -10.40 -9.91 10.46
CA ASN A 123 -11.05 -10.83 9.52
C ASN A 123 -10.91 -10.40 8.05
N ASN A 124 -10.83 -9.10 7.79
CA ASN A 124 -10.70 -8.53 6.45
C ASN A 124 -9.25 -8.47 5.95
N ALA A 125 -8.25 -8.53 6.85
CA ALA A 125 -6.85 -8.31 6.50
C ALA A 125 -6.31 -9.25 5.39
N PRO A 126 -6.59 -10.58 5.40
CA PRO A 126 -6.12 -11.45 4.31
C PRO A 126 -6.70 -11.06 2.94
N LEU A 127 -7.98 -10.69 2.89
CA LEU A 127 -8.64 -10.29 1.63
C LEU A 127 -8.06 -8.98 1.10
N MET A 128 -7.85 -8.00 1.98
CA MET A 128 -7.21 -6.74 1.64
C MET A 128 -5.78 -6.92 1.14
N LEU A 129 -5.00 -7.77 1.80
CA LEU A 129 -3.61 -8.04 1.42
C LEU A 129 -3.53 -8.79 0.09
N ASN A 130 -4.38 -9.81 -0.13
CA ASN A 130 -4.47 -10.48 -1.42
C ASN A 130 -4.84 -9.50 -2.55
N LYS A 131 -5.83 -8.64 -2.31
CA LYS A 131 -6.18 -7.58 -3.27
C LYS A 131 -4.99 -6.66 -3.53
N SER A 132 -4.25 -6.28 -2.49
CA SER A 132 -3.09 -5.40 -2.63
C SER A 132 -1.97 -6.03 -3.48
N ILE A 133 -1.81 -7.36 -3.50
CA ILE A 133 -0.84 -8.04 -4.37
C ILE A 133 -1.20 -7.81 -5.84
N ASP A 134 -2.48 -8.00 -6.20
CA ASP A 134 -2.95 -7.80 -7.58
C ASP A 134 -2.81 -6.34 -8.00
N LEU A 135 -3.27 -5.42 -7.14
CA LEU A 135 -3.17 -3.98 -7.39
C LEU A 135 -1.72 -3.53 -7.54
N HIS A 136 -0.83 -4.05 -6.68
CA HIS A 136 0.59 -3.75 -6.75
C HIS A 136 1.22 -4.26 -8.05
N GLY A 137 0.87 -5.48 -8.47
CA GLY A 137 1.35 -6.06 -9.72
C GLY A 137 0.94 -5.25 -10.94
N ASP A 138 -0.36 -4.97 -11.07
CA ASP A 138 -0.92 -4.20 -12.19
C ASP A 138 -0.28 -2.79 -12.24
N PHE A 139 -0.19 -2.13 -11.09
CA PHE A 139 0.31 -0.76 -11.00
C PHE A 139 1.81 -0.66 -11.28
N ILE A 140 2.65 -1.52 -10.69
CA ILE A 140 4.10 -1.46 -10.90
C ILE A 140 4.48 -1.91 -12.31
N ALA A 141 3.78 -2.89 -12.89
CA ALA A 141 3.98 -3.27 -14.28
C ALA A 141 3.65 -2.12 -15.24
N GLY A 142 2.53 -1.42 -15.01
CA GLY A 142 2.17 -0.20 -15.74
C GLY A 142 3.26 0.88 -15.62
N PHE A 143 3.68 1.18 -14.39
CA PHE A 143 4.73 2.17 -14.12
C PHE A 143 6.08 1.82 -14.79
N PHE A 144 6.50 0.56 -14.77
CA PHE A 144 7.72 0.11 -15.45
C PHE A 144 7.62 0.20 -16.96
N ASN A 145 6.47 -0.15 -17.54
CA ASN A 145 6.25 0.01 -18.98
C ASN A 145 6.26 1.48 -19.39
N GLU A 146 5.64 2.36 -18.62
CA GLU A 146 5.62 3.81 -18.88
C GLU A 146 7.01 4.44 -18.74
N THR A 147 7.79 4.03 -17.74
CA THR A 147 9.07 4.67 -17.40
C THR A 147 10.26 4.09 -18.18
N TYR A 148 10.28 2.77 -18.39
CA TYR A 148 11.40 2.04 -18.97
C TYR A 148 11.05 1.33 -20.29
N GLY A 149 9.82 1.45 -20.78
CA GLY A 149 9.34 0.85 -22.02
C GLY A 149 8.96 -0.63 -21.92
N SER A 150 9.51 -1.36 -20.95
CA SER A 150 9.11 -2.73 -20.61
C SER A 150 9.60 -3.12 -19.22
N ILE A 151 9.02 -4.19 -18.66
CA ILE A 151 9.56 -4.84 -17.45
C ILE A 151 11.01 -5.31 -17.70
N ASP A 152 11.32 -5.90 -18.85
CA ASP A 152 12.65 -6.42 -19.14
C ASP A 152 13.73 -5.35 -19.24
N ASN A 153 13.36 -4.15 -19.70
CA ASN A 153 14.24 -2.97 -19.76
C ASN A 153 14.42 -2.29 -18.40
N THR A 154 13.66 -2.69 -17.38
CA THR A 154 13.74 -2.11 -16.05
C THR A 154 15.05 -2.52 -15.35
N PRO A 155 15.78 -1.57 -14.71
CA PRO A 155 16.98 -1.86 -13.95
C PRO A 155 16.79 -3.05 -12.99
N LEU A 156 17.74 -4.00 -12.99
CA LEU A 156 17.65 -5.26 -12.26
C LEU A 156 17.25 -5.07 -10.79
N ARG A 157 17.87 -4.12 -10.10
CA ARG A 157 17.57 -3.76 -8.71
C ARG A 157 16.09 -3.40 -8.47
N LEU A 158 15.45 -2.69 -9.40
CA LEU A 158 14.04 -2.30 -9.24
C LEU A 158 13.12 -3.50 -9.46
N ARG A 159 13.48 -4.41 -10.36
CA ARG A 159 12.81 -5.72 -10.52
C ARG A 159 12.96 -6.58 -9.28
N GLU A 160 14.15 -6.63 -8.69
CA GLU A 160 14.40 -7.33 -7.43
C GLU A 160 13.58 -6.73 -6.27
N ASN A 161 13.51 -5.40 -6.17
CA ASN A 161 12.66 -4.73 -5.19
C ASN A 161 11.18 -5.08 -5.38
N TYR A 162 10.70 -5.13 -6.63
CA TYR A 162 9.35 -5.56 -6.94
C TYR A 162 9.07 -6.99 -6.45
N GLU A 163 9.96 -7.93 -6.76
CA GLU A 163 9.84 -9.32 -6.29
C GLU A 163 9.90 -9.45 -4.76
N LEU A 164 10.80 -8.70 -4.11
CA LEU A 164 10.92 -8.68 -2.65
C LEU A 164 9.69 -8.08 -1.99
N THR A 165 9.16 -6.97 -2.51
CA THR A 165 7.92 -6.37 -1.99
C THR A 165 6.73 -7.31 -2.18
N ARG A 166 6.61 -7.96 -3.34
CA ARG A 166 5.56 -8.95 -3.58
C ARG A 166 5.65 -10.12 -2.59
N LYS A 167 6.84 -10.69 -2.39
CA LYS A 167 7.08 -11.75 -1.40
C LYS A 167 6.74 -11.30 0.02
N PHE A 168 7.10 -10.06 0.38
CA PHE A 168 6.77 -9.48 1.66
C PHE A 168 5.24 -9.40 1.86
N ILE A 169 4.49 -8.88 0.89
CA ILE A 169 3.02 -8.81 0.99
C ILE A 169 2.42 -10.23 1.07
N CYS A 170 2.89 -11.18 0.26
CA CYS A 170 2.47 -12.59 0.38
C CYS A 170 2.72 -13.17 1.77
N ARG A 171 3.85 -12.82 2.40
CA ARG A 171 4.16 -13.23 3.77
C ARG A 171 3.17 -12.62 4.77
N LEU A 172 2.80 -11.35 4.61
CA LEU A 172 1.77 -10.73 5.45
C LEU A 172 0.41 -11.41 5.32
N VAL A 173 0.02 -11.89 4.12
CA VAL A 173 -1.22 -12.67 3.93
C VAL A 173 -1.19 -13.92 4.81
N VAL A 174 -0.10 -14.69 4.74
CA VAL A 174 0.05 -15.91 5.55
C VAL A 174 -0.04 -15.61 7.04
N LEU A 175 0.65 -14.57 7.51
CA LEU A 175 0.60 -14.16 8.92
C LEU A 175 -0.81 -13.73 9.35
N ALA A 176 -1.54 -13.03 8.49
CA ALA A 176 -2.92 -12.62 8.76
C ALA A 176 -3.84 -13.84 8.88
N GLU A 177 -3.70 -14.83 8.00
CA GLU A 177 -4.46 -16.08 8.06
C GLU A 177 -4.13 -16.91 9.31
N GLU A 178 -2.86 -16.98 9.70
CA GLU A 178 -2.42 -17.63 10.93
C GLU A 178 -3.02 -16.95 12.17
N ASN A 179 -3.01 -15.62 12.22
CA ASN A 179 -3.63 -14.86 13.31
C ASN A 179 -5.14 -15.18 13.44
N LEU A 180 -5.86 -15.32 12.33
CA LEU A 180 -7.28 -15.69 12.35
C LEU A 180 -7.53 -17.12 12.86
N LYS A 181 -6.63 -18.06 12.57
CA LYS A 181 -6.75 -19.45 13.05
C LYS A 181 -6.58 -19.52 14.57
N GLN A 182 -5.64 -18.76 15.13
CA GLN A 182 -5.37 -18.73 16.57
C GLN A 182 -6.54 -18.18 17.39
N HIS A 183 -7.38 -17.31 16.80
CA HIS A 183 -8.56 -16.75 17.49
C HIS A 183 -9.84 -17.58 17.31
N ARG A 184 -9.80 -18.68 16.53
CA ARG A 184 -10.92 -19.60 16.33
C ARG A 184 -10.79 -20.91 17.12
N SER A 185 -9.60 -21.17 17.68
CA SER A 185 -9.28 -22.30 18.55
C SER A 185 -9.40 -21.92 20.02
#